data_AF-A0A7K5JZ60-F1
#
_entry.id   AF-A0A7K5JZ60-F1
#
_cell.length_a   1.000
_cell.length_b   1.000
_cell.length_c   1.000
_cell.angle_alpha   90.00
_cell.angle_beta   90.00
_cell.angle_gamma   90.00
#
_symmetry.space_group_name_H-M   'P 1'
#
loop_
_entity.id
_entity.type
_entity.pdbx_description
1 polymer ?
#
loop_
_entity_poly.entity_id
_entity_poly.type
_entity_poly.pdbx_seq_one_letter_code
_entity_poly.pdbx_strand_id
1 'polypeptide(L)'
;SVVFGEDVAFGGVFRCTVGLRDKYGKDRVFNTPLCEQGIVGFGIGVAVAGATAIAEIQFADYIFPAFDQIVNEAAKYRYRSGDLFNCGNLTIRAPWGCVGHGALYHSQSPEAFFAHCPGIKMAVTLKKIFNVYFYGLKESNAYFPVYSVEQVPVEPYNIPLSQAEVLQTGSDVTMVAWGTQVHVIKEVAAMAQEKLGVSCEVIDLRTILPWDTETVCKSVAKTGRLLISHEAPLTGGFASEISSTVQEECFLNLEAPISRVCGYDTPFPHIFEPFYIPDKWKCYDALRKMINY
;
A
#
# COMPACT_ATOMS: atom_id res chain seq x y z
N SER A 1 -21.30 -8.96 7.86
CA SER A 1 -20.24 -8.88 6.83
C SER A 1 -20.28 -10.10 5.93
N VAL A 2 -20.00 -9.91 4.64
CA VAL A 2 -19.82 -10.97 3.65
C VAL A 2 -18.44 -10.83 3.00
N VAL A 3 -17.85 -11.96 2.61
CA VAL A 3 -16.59 -12.07 1.87
C VAL A 3 -16.88 -12.72 0.53
N PHE A 4 -16.45 -12.11 -0.56
CA PHE A 4 -16.72 -12.60 -1.90
C PHE A 4 -15.62 -12.20 -2.87
N GLY A 5 -15.48 -13.00 -3.92
CA GLY A 5 -14.48 -12.83 -4.98
C GLY A 5 -14.27 -14.16 -5.69
N GLU A 6 -13.31 -14.20 -6.58
CA GLU A 6 -12.93 -15.45 -7.25
C GLU A 6 -12.25 -16.39 -6.25
N ASP A 7 -12.69 -17.65 -6.22
CA ASP A 7 -12.03 -18.74 -5.48
C ASP A 7 -11.93 -18.60 -3.94
N VAL A 8 -12.53 -17.57 -3.35
CA VAL A 8 -12.51 -17.33 -1.89
C VAL A 8 -13.17 -18.45 -1.07
N ALA A 9 -14.07 -19.22 -1.66
CA ALA A 9 -14.92 -20.14 -0.92
C ALA A 9 -14.22 -21.42 -0.45
N PHE A 10 -13.21 -21.90 -1.19
CA PHE A 10 -12.37 -23.03 -0.73
C PHE A 10 -11.20 -22.56 0.15
N GLY A 11 -10.93 -21.25 0.17
CA GLY A 11 -9.87 -20.62 0.93
C GLY A 11 -9.04 -19.59 0.17
N GLY A 12 -9.29 -19.39 -1.13
CA GLY A 12 -8.53 -18.48 -1.98
C GLY A 12 -7.19 -19.10 -2.43
N VAL A 13 -6.67 -18.60 -3.55
CA VAL A 13 -5.40 -19.08 -4.14
C VAL A 13 -4.19 -18.84 -3.23
N PHE A 14 -4.28 -17.85 -2.33
CA PHE A 14 -3.31 -17.55 -1.28
C PHE A 14 -3.76 -18.01 0.12
N ARG A 15 -4.76 -18.89 0.21
CA ARG A 15 -5.26 -19.49 1.47
C ARG A 15 -5.77 -18.49 2.51
N CYS A 16 -6.15 -17.29 2.10
CA CYS A 16 -6.53 -16.16 2.94
C CYS A 16 -7.84 -16.39 3.71
N THR A 17 -8.74 -17.17 3.11
CA THR A 17 -10.12 -17.36 3.57
C THR A 17 -10.40 -18.80 3.98
N VAL A 18 -9.35 -19.62 4.16
CA VAL A 18 -9.45 -21.03 4.55
C VAL A 18 -10.26 -21.16 5.85
N GLY A 19 -11.23 -22.07 5.87
CA GLY A 19 -12.09 -22.35 7.02
C GLY A 19 -13.14 -21.27 7.33
N LEU A 20 -13.09 -20.09 6.69
CA LEU A 20 -14.09 -19.03 6.94
C LEU A 20 -15.48 -19.46 6.46
N ARG A 21 -15.57 -20.14 5.32
CA ARG A 21 -16.85 -20.63 4.80
C ARG A 21 -17.47 -21.69 5.71
N ASP A 22 -16.68 -22.63 6.20
CA ASP A 22 -17.16 -23.68 7.11
C ASP A 22 -17.64 -23.08 8.44
N LYS A 23 -16.92 -22.07 8.94
CA LYS A 23 -17.25 -21.38 10.20
C LYS A 23 -18.46 -20.45 10.10
N TYR A 24 -18.59 -19.69 9.01
CA TYR A 24 -19.57 -18.59 8.88
C TYR A 24 -20.69 -18.85 7.87
N GLY A 25 -20.64 -19.96 7.14
CA GLY A 25 -21.66 -20.38 6.19
C GLY A 25 -21.46 -19.87 4.75
N LYS A 26 -22.02 -20.61 3.80
CA LYS A 26 -21.94 -20.33 2.35
C LYS A 26 -22.55 -18.99 1.93
N ASP A 27 -23.50 -18.46 2.69
CA ASP A 27 -24.15 -17.18 2.37
C ASP A 27 -23.30 -15.97 2.82
N ARG A 28 -22.23 -16.22 3.58
CA ARG A 28 -21.29 -15.19 4.07
C ARG A 28 -19.92 -15.24 3.41
N VAL A 29 -19.52 -16.39 2.88
CA VAL A 29 -18.24 -16.57 2.16
C VAL A 29 -18.52 -17.36 0.88
N PHE A 30 -18.50 -16.68 -0.26
CA PHE A 30 -18.95 -17.26 -1.53
C PHE A 30 -18.13 -16.79 -2.72
N ASN A 31 -18.03 -17.68 -3.73
CA ASN A 31 -17.40 -17.34 -5.00
C ASN A 31 -18.31 -16.45 -5.85
N THR A 32 -17.72 -15.55 -6.61
CA THR A 32 -18.36 -14.81 -7.69
C THR A 32 -18.06 -15.44 -9.05
N PRO A 33 -18.78 -15.08 -10.13
CA PRO A 33 -18.26 -15.22 -11.48
C PRO A 33 -16.92 -14.50 -11.65
N LEU A 34 -16.15 -14.90 -12.66
CA LEU A 34 -14.83 -14.34 -12.97
C LEU A 34 -15.00 -13.00 -13.71
N CYS A 35 -15.11 -11.91 -12.94
CA CYS A 35 -15.43 -10.57 -13.46
C CYS A 35 -15.22 -9.49 -12.38
N GLU A 36 -14.06 -8.82 -12.41
CA GLU A 36 -13.64 -7.89 -11.36
C GLU A 36 -14.51 -6.64 -11.27
N GLN A 37 -14.95 -6.09 -12.42
CA GLN A 37 -15.93 -4.99 -12.44
C GLN A 37 -17.25 -5.40 -11.75
N GLY A 38 -17.67 -6.65 -11.93
CA GLY A 38 -18.85 -7.20 -11.29
C GLY A 38 -18.65 -7.39 -9.79
N ILE A 39 -17.48 -7.87 -9.37
CA ILE A 39 -17.10 -8.02 -7.95
C ILE A 39 -17.21 -6.67 -7.23
N VAL A 40 -16.56 -5.63 -7.75
CA VAL A 40 -16.57 -4.32 -7.08
C VAL A 40 -17.95 -3.67 -7.14
N GLY A 41 -18.62 -3.67 -8.29
CA GLY A 41 -19.97 -3.12 -8.43
C GLY A 41 -20.99 -3.81 -7.51
N PHE A 42 -20.92 -5.14 -7.39
CA PHE A 42 -21.72 -5.90 -6.43
C PHE A 42 -21.41 -5.49 -4.99
N GLY A 43 -20.13 -5.36 -4.64
CA GLY A 43 -19.70 -4.90 -3.32
C GLY A 43 -20.20 -3.51 -2.95
N ILE A 44 -20.21 -2.57 -3.90
CA ILE A 44 -20.80 -1.25 -3.73
C ILE A 44 -22.29 -1.39 -3.36
N GLY A 45 -23.05 -2.17 -4.12
CA GLY A 45 -24.48 -2.40 -3.86
C GLY A 45 -24.75 -2.99 -2.48
N VAL A 46 -23.96 -3.98 -2.07
CA VAL A 46 -24.04 -4.58 -0.72
C VAL A 46 -23.74 -3.53 0.37
N ALA A 47 -22.73 -2.69 0.16
CA ALA A 47 -22.36 -1.64 1.10
C ALA A 47 -23.41 -0.53 1.21
N VAL A 48 -24.04 -0.16 0.09
CA VAL A 48 -25.14 0.82 0.04
C VAL A 48 -26.38 0.32 0.77
N ALA A 49 -26.65 -0.99 0.73
CA ALA A 49 -27.69 -1.63 1.54
C ALA A 49 -27.36 -1.68 3.04
N GLY A 50 -26.18 -1.22 3.47
CA GLY A 50 -25.77 -1.10 4.87
C GLY A 50 -24.92 -2.26 5.40
N ALA A 51 -24.72 -3.33 4.61
CA ALA A 51 -23.91 -4.47 5.03
C ALA A 51 -22.40 -4.22 4.81
N THR A 52 -21.55 -4.86 5.61
CA THR A 52 -20.09 -4.88 5.35
C THR A 52 -19.75 -5.83 4.21
N ALA A 53 -19.16 -5.29 3.15
CA ALA A 53 -18.77 -5.99 1.94
C ALA A 53 -17.24 -6.08 1.85
N ILE A 54 -16.70 -7.29 1.82
CA ILE A 54 -15.26 -7.53 1.70
C ILE A 54 -15.03 -8.24 0.38
N ALA A 55 -14.64 -7.47 -0.62
CA ALA A 55 -14.37 -7.94 -1.97
C ALA A 55 -12.90 -8.34 -2.11
N GLU A 56 -12.63 -9.50 -2.71
CA GLU A 56 -11.29 -9.93 -3.10
C GLU A 56 -11.11 -9.79 -4.61
N ILE A 57 -10.08 -9.05 -5.00
CA ILE A 57 -9.50 -9.07 -6.34
C ILE A 57 -8.25 -9.97 -6.27
N GLN A 58 -8.16 -10.95 -7.18
CA GLN A 58 -7.23 -12.06 -7.01
C GLN A 58 -5.76 -11.63 -7.10
N PHE A 59 -5.44 -10.59 -7.89
CA PHE A 59 -4.16 -9.87 -7.91
C PHE A 59 -4.40 -8.40 -8.19
N ALA A 60 -3.60 -7.49 -7.61
CA ALA A 60 -3.72 -6.06 -7.88
C ALA A 60 -3.56 -5.73 -9.37
N ASP A 61 -2.82 -6.56 -10.11
CA ASP A 61 -2.70 -6.52 -11.57
C ASP A 61 -4.06 -6.62 -12.31
N TYR A 62 -5.04 -7.30 -11.69
CA TYR A 62 -6.38 -7.53 -12.24
C TYR A 62 -7.42 -6.55 -11.70
N ILE A 63 -7.01 -5.48 -10.98
CA ILE A 63 -7.96 -4.51 -10.45
C ILE A 63 -8.50 -3.53 -11.50
N PHE A 64 -7.79 -3.38 -12.63
CA PHE A 64 -8.10 -2.36 -13.63
C PHE A 64 -9.44 -2.51 -14.35
N PRO A 65 -9.99 -3.72 -14.63
CA PRO A 65 -11.38 -3.85 -15.09
C PRO A 65 -12.38 -3.19 -14.13
N ALA A 66 -12.09 -3.18 -12.83
CA ALA A 66 -12.90 -2.52 -11.81
C ALA A 66 -12.58 -1.03 -11.59
N PHE A 67 -11.62 -0.45 -12.31
CA PHE A 67 -11.16 0.92 -12.09
C PHE A 67 -12.29 1.94 -12.16
N ASP A 68 -13.21 1.80 -13.11
CA ASP A 68 -14.38 2.68 -13.23
C ASP A 68 -15.31 2.60 -12.00
N GLN A 69 -15.61 1.38 -11.53
CA GLN A 69 -16.41 1.18 -10.31
C GLN A 69 -15.71 1.75 -9.07
N ILE A 70 -14.39 1.68 -8.99
CA ILE A 70 -13.64 2.26 -7.86
C ILE A 70 -13.65 3.79 -7.95
N VAL A 71 -13.28 4.34 -9.10
CA VAL A 71 -12.99 5.77 -9.27
C VAL A 71 -14.24 6.61 -9.48
N ASN A 72 -15.16 6.19 -10.34
CA ASN A 72 -16.36 6.96 -10.65
C ASN A 72 -17.52 6.66 -9.72
N GLU A 73 -17.65 5.40 -9.28
CA GLU A 73 -18.77 5.00 -8.42
C GLU A 73 -18.38 5.06 -6.93
N ALA A 74 -17.51 4.19 -6.45
CA ALA A 74 -17.22 4.04 -5.02
C ALA A 74 -16.68 5.33 -4.38
N ALA A 75 -15.65 5.94 -4.99
CA ALA A 75 -15.01 7.14 -4.47
C ALA A 75 -15.99 8.32 -4.37
N LYS A 76 -16.90 8.45 -5.34
CA LYS A 76 -17.80 9.60 -5.46
C LYS A 76 -19.17 9.34 -4.82
N TYR A 77 -19.48 8.12 -4.37
CA TYR A 77 -20.83 7.70 -3.97
C TYR A 77 -21.45 8.57 -2.88
N ARG A 78 -20.65 8.92 -1.85
CA ARG A 78 -21.09 9.81 -0.76
C ARG A 78 -21.22 11.24 -1.23
N TYR A 79 -20.21 11.73 -1.93
CA TYR A 79 -20.14 13.12 -2.37
C TYR A 79 -21.29 13.47 -3.33
N ARG A 80 -21.52 12.64 -4.36
CA ARG A 80 -22.55 12.87 -5.39
C ARG A 80 -23.98 12.81 -4.85
N SER A 81 -24.19 12.21 -3.68
CA SER A 81 -25.51 12.08 -3.08
C SER A 81 -25.79 13.07 -1.95
N GLY A 82 -24.83 13.95 -1.62
CA GLY A 82 -24.96 14.81 -0.43
C GLY A 82 -25.10 14.01 0.86
N ASP A 83 -24.42 12.85 0.94
CA ASP A 83 -24.50 11.87 2.02
C ASP A 83 -25.86 11.16 2.23
N LEU A 84 -26.78 11.27 1.27
CA LEU A 84 -28.00 10.45 1.29
C LEU A 84 -27.71 8.95 1.13
N PHE A 85 -26.63 8.60 0.41
CA PHE A 85 -26.16 7.23 0.22
C PHE A 85 -24.64 7.17 0.31
N ASN A 86 -24.09 6.04 0.78
CA ASN A 86 -22.65 5.80 0.76
C ASN A 86 -22.33 4.31 0.69
N CYS A 87 -21.14 3.97 0.20
CA CYS A 87 -20.59 2.62 0.22
C CYS A 87 -19.42 2.49 1.22
N GLY A 88 -19.52 3.18 2.37
CA GLY A 88 -18.43 3.26 3.35
C GLY A 88 -18.06 1.92 4.00
N ASN A 89 -18.94 0.92 3.91
CA ASN A 89 -18.75 -0.42 4.43
C ASN A 89 -18.13 -1.41 3.42
N LEU A 90 -17.64 -0.90 2.27
CA LEU A 90 -16.89 -1.68 1.29
C LEU A 90 -15.39 -1.65 1.61
N THR A 91 -14.77 -2.84 1.58
CA THR A 91 -13.32 -3.01 1.57
C THR A 91 -12.94 -3.90 0.38
N ILE A 92 -11.99 -3.45 -0.44
CA ILE A 92 -11.41 -4.26 -1.53
C ILE A 92 -9.99 -4.64 -1.11
N ARG A 93 -9.69 -5.94 -1.15
CA ARG A 93 -8.36 -6.49 -0.84
C ARG A 93 -7.76 -7.12 -2.10
N ALA A 94 -6.45 -6.95 -2.27
CA ALA A 94 -5.72 -7.59 -3.36
C ALA A 94 -4.27 -7.94 -2.92
N PRO A 95 -3.72 -9.08 -3.38
CA PRO A 95 -2.27 -9.33 -3.40
C PRO A 95 -1.56 -8.27 -4.24
N TRP A 96 -0.38 -7.82 -3.82
CA TRP A 96 0.31 -6.67 -4.41
C TRP A 96 1.83 -6.81 -4.28
N GLY A 97 2.55 -6.21 -5.22
CA GLY A 97 4.01 -6.13 -5.23
C GLY A 97 4.69 -7.32 -5.90
N CYS A 98 6.00 -7.22 -6.05
CA CYS A 98 6.81 -8.25 -6.71
C CYS A 98 6.89 -9.56 -5.92
N VAL A 99 7.13 -10.66 -6.63
CA VAL A 99 7.15 -12.02 -6.06
C VAL A 99 8.33 -12.88 -6.54
N GLY A 100 9.30 -12.30 -7.22
CA GLY A 100 10.51 -12.96 -7.75
C GLY A 100 10.38 -13.48 -9.18
N HIS A 101 9.16 -13.74 -9.65
CA HIS A 101 8.89 -14.38 -10.95
C HIS A 101 7.49 -14.07 -11.50
N GLY A 102 6.82 -13.02 -10.99
CA GLY A 102 5.42 -12.72 -11.35
C GLY A 102 5.26 -12.02 -12.70
N ALA A 103 6.34 -11.44 -13.23
CA ALA A 103 6.37 -10.72 -14.49
C ALA A 103 5.30 -9.61 -14.56
N LEU A 104 4.67 -9.44 -15.72
CA LEU A 104 3.83 -8.28 -15.99
C LEU A 104 2.51 -8.24 -15.19
N TYR A 105 1.99 -9.40 -14.78
CA TYR A 105 0.60 -9.54 -14.32
C TYR A 105 0.46 -10.23 -12.96
N HIS A 106 1.57 -10.39 -12.22
CA HIS A 106 1.56 -10.83 -10.82
C HIS A 106 2.64 -10.09 -10.01
N SER A 107 2.90 -8.82 -10.34
CA SER A 107 3.98 -8.04 -9.70
C SER A 107 3.71 -6.55 -9.64
N GLN A 108 2.51 -6.09 -10.05
CA GLN A 108 2.23 -4.67 -10.10
C GLN A 108 2.01 -4.06 -8.72
N SER A 109 2.38 -2.78 -8.67
CA SER A 109 2.16 -1.88 -7.55
C SER A 109 1.33 -0.66 -8.01
N PRO A 110 -0.01 -0.80 -8.13
CA PRO A 110 -0.85 0.21 -8.78
C PRO A 110 -1.29 1.37 -7.88
N GLU A 111 -0.71 1.53 -6.68
CA GLU A 111 -1.17 2.52 -5.69
C GLU A 111 -1.26 3.94 -6.23
N ALA A 112 -0.31 4.33 -7.09
CA ALA A 112 -0.25 5.67 -7.66
C ALA A 112 -1.43 5.99 -8.59
N PHE A 113 -1.98 5.01 -9.31
CA PHE A 113 -3.17 5.23 -10.16
C PHE A 113 -4.38 5.68 -9.34
N PHE A 114 -4.50 5.18 -8.12
CA PHE A 114 -5.61 5.43 -7.24
C PHE A 114 -5.35 6.56 -6.24
N ALA A 115 -4.09 6.90 -5.98
CA ALA A 115 -3.72 8.04 -5.15
C ALA A 115 -4.27 9.37 -5.70
N HIS A 116 -4.54 9.46 -7.00
CA HIS A 116 -5.17 10.61 -7.65
C HIS A 116 -6.72 10.57 -7.64
N CYS A 117 -7.34 9.71 -6.83
CA CYS A 117 -8.79 9.57 -6.75
C CYS A 117 -9.31 9.97 -5.35
N PRO A 118 -9.77 11.22 -5.16
CA PRO A 118 -10.41 11.63 -3.92
C PRO A 118 -11.66 10.82 -3.61
N GLY A 119 -11.79 10.38 -2.35
CA GLY A 119 -12.98 9.67 -1.85
C GLY A 119 -12.77 8.18 -1.53
N ILE A 120 -11.59 7.64 -1.85
CA ILE A 120 -11.14 6.33 -1.38
C ILE A 120 -9.99 6.48 -0.38
N LYS A 121 -9.79 5.46 0.45
CA LYS A 121 -8.57 5.32 1.25
C LYS A 121 -7.77 4.11 0.77
N MET A 122 -6.44 4.20 0.81
CA MET A 122 -5.55 3.11 0.44
C MET A 122 -4.48 2.88 1.50
N ALA A 123 -4.37 1.63 1.95
CA ALA A 123 -3.29 1.20 2.84
C ALA A 123 -2.51 0.03 2.26
N VAL A 124 -1.20 0.05 2.47
CA VAL A 124 -0.24 -1.02 2.17
C VAL A 124 0.39 -1.46 3.48
N THR A 125 0.26 -2.75 3.80
CA THR A 125 0.80 -3.29 5.05
C THR A 125 2.12 -4.02 4.82
N LEU A 126 3.00 -4.02 5.83
CA LEU A 126 4.26 -4.79 5.83
C LEU A 126 4.05 -6.31 5.79
N LYS A 127 2.87 -6.76 6.17
CA LYS A 127 2.67 -8.16 6.51
C LYS A 127 2.26 -8.94 5.26
N LYS A 128 3.24 -9.71 4.79
CA LYS A 128 3.40 -10.56 3.59
C LYS A 128 2.22 -11.05 2.74
N ILE A 129 0.95 -11.03 3.16
CA ILE A 129 -0.10 -11.68 2.35
C ILE A 129 -1.15 -10.72 1.78
N PHE A 130 -1.33 -9.49 2.30
CA PHE A 130 -2.24 -8.52 1.67
C PHE A 130 -1.72 -7.10 1.80
N ASN A 131 -1.17 -6.61 0.69
CA ASN A 131 -0.45 -5.35 0.68
C ASN A 131 -1.28 -4.21 0.07
N VAL A 132 -2.55 -4.39 -0.31
CA VAL A 132 -3.44 -3.25 -0.59
C VAL A 132 -4.85 -3.47 -0.07
N TYR A 133 -5.32 -2.50 0.71
CA TYR A 133 -6.71 -2.37 1.09
C TYR A 133 -7.25 -1.04 0.58
N PHE A 134 -8.31 -1.09 -0.23
CA PHE A 134 -9.13 0.06 -0.52
C PHE A 134 -10.28 0.09 0.48
N TYR A 135 -10.35 1.14 1.29
CA TYR A 135 -11.47 1.34 2.19
C TYR A 135 -12.44 2.38 1.64
N GLY A 136 -13.72 2.12 1.81
CA GLY A 136 -14.74 3.17 1.81
C GLY A 136 -14.48 4.22 2.91
N LEU A 137 -15.20 5.33 2.84
CA LEU A 137 -14.98 6.51 3.69
C LEU A 137 -15.11 6.28 5.21
N LYS A 138 -15.78 5.22 5.66
CA LYS A 138 -15.92 4.91 7.08
C LYS A 138 -14.75 4.02 7.49
N GLU A 139 -14.11 4.31 8.63
CA GLU A 139 -13.13 3.39 9.23
C GLU A 139 -13.80 2.04 9.45
N SER A 140 -13.61 1.13 8.49
CA SER A 140 -14.10 -0.23 8.64
C SER A 140 -13.09 -0.93 9.53
N ASN A 141 -13.57 -1.47 10.64
CA ASN A 141 -12.86 -2.44 11.47
C ASN A 141 -12.72 -3.76 10.70
N ALA A 142 -12.06 -3.71 9.54
CA ALA A 142 -11.73 -4.86 8.72
C ALA A 142 -10.56 -5.58 9.39
N TYR A 143 -10.89 -6.27 10.48
CA TYR A 143 -10.02 -7.21 11.13
C TYR A 143 -9.80 -8.39 10.19
N PHE A 144 -8.56 -8.61 9.79
CA PHE A 144 -8.18 -9.82 9.09
C PHE A 144 -6.95 -10.45 9.73
N PRO A 145 -6.97 -11.78 9.96
CA PRO A 145 -5.83 -12.49 10.49
C PRO A 145 -4.70 -12.34 9.48
N VAL A 146 -3.63 -11.71 9.96
CA VAL A 146 -2.46 -11.51 9.14
C VAL A 146 -1.55 -12.71 9.31
N TYR A 147 -1.34 -13.46 8.23
CA TYR A 147 -0.32 -14.51 8.20
C TYR A 147 1.05 -13.83 8.20
N SER A 148 1.56 -13.55 9.41
CA SER A 148 2.95 -13.16 9.62
C SER A 148 3.69 -14.33 10.25
N VAL A 149 5.00 -14.39 10.01
CA VAL A 149 5.93 -15.25 10.78
C VAL A 149 6.09 -14.70 12.21
N GLU A 150 5.63 -13.46 12.45
CA GLU A 150 5.65 -12.78 13.73
C GLU A 150 4.40 -13.07 14.57
N GLN A 151 4.50 -12.84 15.88
CA GLN A 151 3.35 -12.93 16.78
C GLN A 151 2.29 -11.89 16.41
N VAL A 152 1.10 -12.38 16.05
CA VAL A 152 -0.07 -11.54 15.79
C VAL A 152 -1.07 -11.77 16.92
N PRO A 153 -1.63 -10.70 17.54
CA PRO A 153 -2.72 -10.85 18.49
C PRO A 153 -3.87 -11.67 17.90
N VAL A 154 -4.36 -12.66 18.65
CA VAL A 154 -5.54 -13.45 18.26
C VAL A 154 -6.79 -12.59 18.29
N GLU A 155 -6.85 -11.66 19.25
CA GLU A 155 -7.95 -10.73 19.38
C GLU A 155 -7.87 -9.59 18.35
N PRO A 156 -9.03 -9.06 17.93
CA PRO A 156 -9.10 -7.90 17.06
C PRO A 156 -8.32 -6.71 17.61
N TYR A 157 -7.40 -6.14 16.83
CA TYR A 157 -6.71 -4.89 17.13
C TYR A 157 -6.71 -3.95 15.92
N ASN A 158 -6.71 -2.64 16.17
CA ASN A 158 -6.77 -1.62 15.12
C ASN A 158 -5.43 -0.92 14.98
N ILE A 159 -5.00 -0.72 13.74
CA ILE A 159 -3.93 0.21 13.38
C ILE A 159 -4.62 1.42 12.72
N PRO A 160 -4.38 2.66 13.19
CA PRO A 160 -5.01 3.82 12.60
C PRO A 160 -4.55 4.00 11.15
N LEU A 161 -5.50 4.32 10.27
CA LEU A 161 -5.20 4.78 8.91
C LEU A 161 -4.65 6.20 8.95
N SER A 162 -3.94 6.59 7.88
CA SER A 162 -3.35 7.94 7.77
C SER A 162 -2.37 8.26 8.89
N GLN A 163 -1.67 7.24 9.38
CA GLN A 163 -0.62 7.34 10.36
C GLN A 163 0.57 6.53 9.87
N ALA A 164 1.72 7.17 9.66
CA ALA A 164 2.97 6.49 9.39
C ALA A 164 3.56 5.93 10.70
N GLU A 165 4.58 5.08 10.60
CA GLU A 165 5.27 4.51 11.75
C GLU A 165 6.78 4.74 11.63
N VAL A 166 7.36 5.40 12.63
CA VAL A 166 8.82 5.51 12.76
C VAL A 166 9.34 4.22 13.38
N LEU A 167 9.89 3.34 12.55
CA LEU A 167 10.36 2.01 12.95
C LEU A 167 11.77 2.03 13.53
N GLN A 168 12.56 3.04 13.17
CA GLN A 168 13.89 3.29 13.70
C GLN A 168 14.12 4.79 13.71
N THR A 169 14.56 5.34 14.85
CA THR A 169 14.91 6.75 14.96
C THR A 169 16.30 7.02 14.41
N GLY A 170 16.49 8.16 13.74
CA GLY A 170 17.79 8.64 13.27
C GLY A 170 17.90 10.15 13.22
N SER A 171 19.09 10.66 12.87
CA SER A 171 19.41 12.10 12.87
C SER A 171 19.90 12.66 11.54
N ASP A 172 20.40 11.84 10.61
CA ASP A 172 21.16 12.35 9.45
C ASP A 172 20.36 12.28 8.14
N VAL A 173 19.44 11.33 8.05
CA VAL A 173 18.59 11.12 6.88
C VAL A 173 17.27 10.43 7.25
N THR A 174 16.19 10.84 6.60
CA THR A 174 14.90 10.16 6.64
C THR A 174 14.75 9.24 5.43
N MET A 175 14.35 7.98 5.65
CA MET A 175 13.99 7.03 4.60
C MET A 175 12.53 6.61 4.72
N VAL A 176 11.77 6.75 3.63
CA VAL A 176 10.34 6.43 3.57
C VAL A 176 10.08 5.33 2.55
N ALA A 177 9.33 4.30 2.94
CA ALA A 177 8.82 3.28 2.04
C ALA A 177 7.49 2.71 2.57
N TRP A 178 6.90 1.77 1.85
CA TRP A 178 5.73 0.98 2.27
C TRP A 178 5.85 -0.46 1.77
N GLY A 179 5.10 -1.37 2.40
CA GLY A 179 5.10 -2.79 2.04
C GLY A 179 6.49 -3.43 2.21
N THR A 180 6.81 -4.37 1.32
CA THR A 180 8.11 -5.10 1.30
C THR A 180 9.33 -4.19 1.26
N GLN A 181 9.21 -3.01 0.64
CA GLN A 181 10.31 -2.06 0.46
C GLN A 181 10.80 -1.45 1.79
N VAL A 182 9.99 -1.47 2.85
CA VAL A 182 10.44 -1.08 4.20
C VAL A 182 11.54 -1.99 4.72
N HIS A 183 11.48 -3.29 4.43
CA HIS A 183 12.55 -4.21 4.82
C HIS A 183 13.86 -3.89 4.09
N VAL A 184 13.77 -3.45 2.83
CA VAL A 184 14.93 -3.01 2.04
C VAL A 184 15.58 -1.78 2.69
N ILE A 185 14.80 -0.74 3.01
CA ILE A 185 15.37 0.47 3.62
C ILE A 185 15.84 0.25 5.07
N LYS A 186 15.27 -0.71 5.82
CA LYS A 186 15.84 -1.14 7.10
C LYS A 186 17.24 -1.75 6.94
N GLU A 187 17.43 -2.59 5.92
CA GLU A 187 18.76 -3.14 5.62
C GLU A 187 19.74 -2.04 5.17
N VAL A 188 19.27 -1.09 4.36
CA VAL A 188 20.07 0.09 3.95
C VAL A 188 20.48 0.93 5.15
N ALA A 189 19.59 1.13 6.14
CA ALA A 189 19.92 1.86 7.37
C ALA A 189 21.07 1.18 8.14
N ALA A 190 21.04 -0.15 8.24
CA ALA A 190 22.12 -0.91 8.86
C ALA A 190 23.43 -0.79 8.06
N MET A 191 23.37 -0.89 6.72
CA MET A 191 24.53 -0.70 5.85
C MET A 191 25.14 0.70 5.96
N ALA A 192 24.29 1.74 6.05
CA ALA A 192 24.71 3.13 6.19
C ALA A 192 25.42 3.38 7.53
N GLN A 193 24.87 2.83 8.61
CA GLN A 193 25.48 2.90 9.94
C GLN A 193 26.85 2.19 9.97
N GLU A 194 26.95 0.99 9.40
CA GLU A 194 28.18 0.20 9.38
C GLU A 194 29.28 0.83 8.50
N LYS A 195 28.91 1.28 7.30
CA LYS A 195 29.89 1.64 6.25
C LYS A 195 30.18 3.13 6.16
N LEU A 196 29.23 3.97 6.56
CA LEU A 196 29.31 5.43 6.44
C LEU A 196 29.22 6.14 7.80
N GLY A 197 28.84 5.43 8.87
CA GLY A 197 28.57 6.04 10.18
C GLY A 197 27.32 6.93 10.19
N VAL A 198 26.39 6.72 9.25
CA VAL A 198 25.20 7.57 9.05
C VAL A 198 24.01 7.01 9.80
N SER A 199 23.38 7.85 10.63
CA SER A 199 22.17 7.56 11.40
C SER A 199 20.91 7.79 10.57
N CYS A 200 20.25 6.70 10.17
CA CYS A 200 19.04 6.76 9.35
C CYS A 200 17.77 6.61 10.19
N GLU A 201 16.80 7.50 9.98
CA GLU A 201 15.42 7.34 10.43
C GLU A 201 14.64 6.54 9.38
N VAL A 202 13.94 5.48 9.80
CA VAL A 202 13.19 4.59 8.91
C VAL A 202 11.70 4.72 9.19
N ILE A 203 10.94 5.09 8.17
CA ILE A 203 9.49 5.29 8.25
C ILE A 203 8.77 4.32 7.30
N ASP A 204 7.83 3.56 7.86
CA ASP A 204 6.79 2.89 7.09
C ASP A 204 5.59 3.82 6.94
N LEU A 205 5.25 4.15 5.69
CA LEU A 205 4.17 5.07 5.40
C LEU A 205 2.79 4.50 5.74
N ARG A 206 2.60 3.18 5.60
CA ARG A 206 1.36 2.42 5.80
C ARG A 206 0.15 2.84 4.94
N THR A 207 -0.23 4.11 4.94
CA THR A 207 -1.39 4.63 4.20
C THR A 207 -0.92 5.55 3.07
N ILE A 208 -1.29 5.23 1.84
CA ILE A 208 -1.00 6.02 0.64
C ILE A 208 -1.98 7.19 0.51
N LEU A 209 -3.25 6.97 0.84
CA LEU A 209 -4.28 8.01 0.75
C LEU A 209 -5.31 7.83 1.88
N PRO A 210 -5.58 8.86 2.69
CA PRO A 210 -4.72 10.03 2.95
C PRO A 210 -3.42 9.60 3.61
N TRP A 211 -2.28 10.12 3.16
CA TRP A 211 -0.97 9.81 3.76
C TRP A 211 -0.65 10.75 4.93
N ASP A 212 0.28 10.33 5.79
CA ASP A 212 0.68 11.06 7.00
C ASP A 212 1.81 12.05 6.70
N THR A 213 1.43 13.23 6.19
CA THR A 213 2.37 14.31 5.88
C THR A 213 3.08 14.83 7.12
N GLU A 214 2.41 14.90 8.27
CA GLU A 214 2.97 15.45 9.50
C GLU A 214 4.17 14.64 9.99
N THR A 215 4.03 13.31 10.08
CA THR A 215 5.12 12.44 10.52
C THR A 215 6.33 12.52 9.59
N VAL A 216 6.13 12.52 8.28
CA VAL A 216 7.22 12.60 7.30
C VAL A 216 7.91 13.97 7.35
N CYS A 217 7.15 15.06 7.33
CA CYS A 217 7.72 16.41 7.37
C CYS A 217 8.48 16.67 8.68
N LYS A 218 7.94 16.22 9.82
CA LYS A 218 8.62 16.32 11.11
C LYS A 218 9.96 15.58 11.13
N SER A 219 10.02 14.41 10.50
CA SER A 219 11.24 13.64 10.36
C SER A 219 12.26 14.37 9.48
N VAL A 220 11.83 14.87 8.33
CA VAL A 220 12.71 15.59 7.38
C VAL A 220 13.19 16.92 7.97
N ALA A 221 12.35 17.66 8.69
CA ALA A 221 12.75 18.89 9.36
C ALA A 221 13.87 18.65 10.38
N LYS A 222 13.93 17.45 10.97
CA LYS A 222 14.98 17.03 11.91
C LYS A 222 16.26 16.57 11.20
N THR A 223 16.14 15.81 10.10
CA THR A 223 17.30 15.17 9.43
C THR A 223 17.88 15.97 8.26
N GLY A 224 17.10 16.88 7.68
CA GLY A 224 17.46 17.69 6.54
C GLY A 224 17.58 16.94 5.20
N ARG A 225 17.35 15.62 5.16
CA ARG A 225 17.49 14.80 3.96
C ARG A 225 16.38 13.76 3.87
N LEU A 226 15.92 13.48 2.66
CA LEU A 226 14.87 12.49 2.40
C LEU A 226 15.22 11.58 1.22
N LEU A 227 15.13 10.26 1.45
CA LEU A 227 15.11 9.24 0.40
C LEU A 227 13.77 8.49 0.45
N ILE A 228 13.08 8.42 -0.67
CA ILE A 228 11.80 7.70 -0.81
C ILE A 228 12.03 6.51 -1.73
N SER A 229 11.49 5.35 -1.37
CA SER A 229 11.63 4.15 -2.19
C SER A 229 10.35 3.31 -2.26
N HIS A 230 10.05 2.81 -3.47
CA HIS A 230 8.89 1.96 -3.75
C HIS A 230 9.07 1.17 -5.06
N GLU A 231 8.44 0.00 -5.16
CA GLU A 231 8.62 -0.94 -6.28
C GLU A 231 8.01 -0.47 -7.62
N ALA A 232 7.00 0.40 -7.56
CA ALA A 232 6.33 0.94 -8.74
C ALA A 232 7.28 1.80 -9.61
N PRO A 233 6.93 2.03 -10.89
CA PRO A 233 7.68 2.93 -11.77
C PRO A 233 7.88 4.34 -11.19
N LEU A 234 9.01 4.94 -11.54
CA LEU A 234 9.43 6.27 -11.10
C LEU A 234 8.46 7.38 -11.53
N THR A 235 8.04 7.35 -12.80
CA THR A 235 7.23 8.41 -13.40
C THR A 235 5.77 8.28 -12.97
N GLY A 236 5.22 9.35 -12.39
CA GLY A 236 3.87 9.34 -11.81
C GLY A 236 3.72 8.51 -10.53
N GLY A 237 4.80 7.86 -10.07
CA GLY A 237 4.81 7.09 -8.84
C GLY A 237 4.57 7.95 -7.59
N PHE A 238 4.05 7.35 -6.52
CA PHE A 238 3.64 8.10 -5.32
C PHE A 238 4.80 8.80 -4.57
N ALA A 239 6.04 8.37 -4.81
CA ALA A 239 7.22 9.10 -4.34
C ALA A 239 7.30 10.53 -4.90
N SER A 240 6.66 10.82 -6.03
CA SER A 240 6.57 12.19 -6.57
C SER A 240 5.75 13.11 -5.67
N GLU A 241 4.57 12.66 -5.21
CA GLU A 241 3.68 13.40 -4.30
C GLU A 241 4.38 13.71 -2.97
N ILE A 242 5.00 12.69 -2.36
CA ILE A 242 5.75 12.87 -1.11
C ILE A 242 6.89 13.86 -1.30
N SER A 243 7.64 13.73 -2.41
CA SER A 243 8.76 14.61 -2.71
C SER A 243 8.31 16.07 -2.91
N SER A 244 7.21 16.32 -3.62
CA SER A 244 6.72 17.70 -3.84
C SER A 244 6.23 18.31 -2.53
N THR A 245 5.40 17.59 -1.77
CA THR A 245 4.87 18.12 -0.51
C THR A 245 5.96 18.39 0.51
N VAL A 246 6.93 17.48 0.66
CA VAL A 246 8.06 17.71 1.58
C VAL A 246 8.91 18.88 1.10
N GLN A 247 9.10 19.07 -0.21
CA GLN A 247 9.83 20.22 -0.71
C GLN A 247 9.14 21.53 -0.33
N GLU A 248 7.81 21.58 -0.42
CA GLU A 248 7.01 22.75 -0.05
C GLU A 248 7.07 23.03 1.46
N GLU A 249 6.86 22.00 2.27
CA GLU A 249 6.73 22.12 3.73
C GLU A 249 8.08 22.19 4.47
N CYS A 250 9.15 21.63 3.90
CA CYS A 250 10.47 21.54 4.52
C CYS A 250 11.57 22.24 3.72
N PHE A 251 11.22 23.17 2.82
CA PHE A 251 12.16 23.83 1.91
C PHE A 251 13.44 24.33 2.59
N LEU A 252 13.30 25.01 3.74
CA LEU A 252 14.42 25.60 4.47
C LEU A 252 15.27 24.59 5.23
N ASN A 253 14.80 23.36 5.40
CA ASN A 253 15.48 22.30 6.12
C ASN A 253 16.31 21.41 5.19
N LEU A 254 16.06 21.43 3.87
CA LEU A 254 16.67 20.49 2.94
C LEU A 254 18.15 20.81 2.69
N GLU A 255 19.02 19.89 3.11
CA GLU A 255 20.47 19.96 2.92
C GLU A 255 20.91 19.29 1.60
N ALA A 256 20.04 18.49 0.98
CA ALA A 256 20.29 17.84 -0.30
C ALA A 256 18.97 17.66 -1.07
N PRO A 257 19.01 17.49 -2.41
CA PRO A 257 17.83 17.12 -3.18
C PRO A 257 17.20 15.82 -2.67
N ILE A 258 15.86 15.80 -2.58
CA ILE A 258 15.11 14.60 -2.21
C ILE A 258 15.37 13.50 -3.24
N SER A 259 15.76 12.32 -2.76
CA SER A 259 16.08 11.17 -3.60
C SER A 259 14.87 10.25 -3.78
N ARG A 260 14.63 9.78 -5.01
CA ARG A 260 13.60 8.78 -5.33
C ARG A 260 14.27 7.55 -5.95
N VAL A 261 14.16 6.41 -5.27
CA VAL A 261 14.71 5.12 -5.74
C VAL A 261 13.57 4.16 -6.00
N CYS A 262 13.17 4.04 -7.25
CA CYS A 262 11.94 3.37 -7.68
C CYS A 262 12.22 2.24 -8.69
N GLY A 263 11.18 1.50 -9.06
CA GLY A 263 11.21 0.69 -10.29
C GLY A 263 11.43 1.57 -11.53
N TYR A 264 11.93 0.96 -12.60
CA TYR A 264 12.13 1.68 -13.86
C TYR A 264 10.81 1.94 -14.58
N ASP A 265 10.83 2.88 -15.53
CA ASP A 265 9.68 3.20 -16.40
C ASP A 265 9.53 2.15 -17.51
N THR A 266 9.28 0.91 -17.11
CA THR A 266 9.00 -0.24 -17.98
C THR A 266 7.87 -1.07 -17.37
N PRO A 267 7.19 -1.92 -18.15
CA PRO A 267 6.45 -3.04 -17.57
C PRO A 267 7.35 -3.89 -16.66
N PHE A 268 6.76 -4.54 -15.65
CA PHE A 268 7.51 -5.39 -14.72
C PHE A 268 8.01 -6.66 -15.45
N PRO A 269 9.33 -6.92 -15.52
CA PRO A 269 9.87 -8.01 -16.33
C PRO A 269 9.86 -9.36 -15.59
N HIS A 270 9.88 -10.47 -16.35
CA HIS A 270 10.06 -11.82 -15.78
C HIS A 270 11.51 -12.07 -15.36
N ILE A 271 12.40 -12.38 -16.32
CA ILE A 271 13.79 -12.80 -16.02
C ILE A 271 14.67 -11.64 -15.52
N PHE A 272 14.24 -10.40 -15.77
CA PHE A 272 15.01 -9.21 -15.40
C PHE A 272 14.57 -8.59 -14.06
N GLU A 273 13.69 -9.25 -13.31
CA GLU A 273 13.25 -8.76 -12.00
C GLU A 273 14.42 -8.36 -11.07
N PRO A 274 15.51 -9.16 -10.94
CA PRO A 274 16.66 -8.78 -10.11
C PRO A 274 17.36 -7.47 -10.54
N PHE A 275 17.23 -7.08 -11.81
CA PHE A 275 17.79 -5.83 -12.32
C PHE A 275 16.80 -4.67 -12.24
N TYR A 276 15.50 -4.97 -12.19
CA TYR A 276 14.41 -3.98 -12.18
C TYR A 276 14.22 -3.36 -10.81
N ILE A 277 14.05 -4.18 -9.76
CA ILE A 277 13.60 -3.74 -8.44
C ILE A 277 14.54 -2.69 -7.80
N PRO A 278 14.02 -1.74 -7.00
CA PRO A 278 14.83 -0.79 -6.24
C PRO A 278 15.49 -1.48 -5.03
N ASP A 279 16.45 -2.36 -5.30
CA ASP A 279 17.11 -3.13 -4.25
C ASP A 279 17.91 -2.27 -3.25
N LYS A 280 18.43 -2.92 -2.21
CA LYS A 280 19.25 -2.27 -1.17
C LYS A 280 20.51 -1.60 -1.73
N TRP A 281 21.08 -2.10 -2.82
CA TRP A 281 22.31 -1.55 -3.40
C TRP A 281 22.02 -0.25 -4.14
N LYS A 282 20.92 -0.20 -4.90
CA LYS A 282 20.42 1.03 -5.52
C LYS A 282 20.08 2.08 -4.45
N CYS A 283 19.36 1.69 -3.41
CA CYS A 283 19.02 2.58 -2.29
C CYS A 283 20.26 3.10 -1.55
N TYR A 284 21.21 2.20 -1.25
CA TYR A 284 22.45 2.57 -0.57
C TYR A 284 23.33 3.50 -1.40
N ASP A 285 23.48 3.27 -2.71
CA ASP A 285 24.28 4.17 -3.56
C ASP A 285 23.63 5.55 -3.70
N ALA A 286 22.31 5.62 -3.84
CA ALA A 286 21.58 6.87 -3.85
C ALA A 286 21.71 7.64 -2.52
N LEU A 287 21.60 6.93 -1.38
CA LEU A 287 21.83 7.49 -0.06
C LEU A 287 23.26 8.04 0.07
N ARG A 288 24.27 7.25 -0.31
CA ARG A 288 25.68 7.66 -0.27
C ARG A 288 25.92 8.94 -1.08
N LYS A 289 25.32 9.07 -2.26
CA LYS A 289 25.41 10.29 -3.07
C LYS A 289 24.76 11.49 -2.36
N MET A 290 23.58 11.29 -1.78
CA MET A 290 22.85 12.34 -1.06
C MET A 290 23.57 12.82 0.21
N ILE A 291 24.25 11.94 0.93
CA ILE A 291 25.05 12.30 2.11
C ILE A 291 26.25 13.17 1.73
N ASN A 292 26.78 13.04 0.51
CA ASN A 292 27.95 13.80 0.03
C ASN A 292 27.59 15.00 -0.88
N TYR A 293 26.32 15.44 -0.87
CA TYR A 293 25.86 16.55 -1.70
C TYR A 293 26.47 17.89 -1.27
#